data_AF-A0A2V7NPZ0-F1
#
_entry.id   AF-A0A2V7NPZ0-F1
#
_cell.length_a   1.000
_cell.length_b   1.000
_cell.length_c   1.000
_cell.angle_alpha   90.00
_cell.angle_beta   90.00
_cell.angle_gamma   90.00
#
_symmetry.space_group_name_H-M   'P 1'
#
loop_
_entity.id
_entity.type
_entity.pdbx_description
1 polymer ?
#
loop_
_entity_poly.entity_id
_entity_poly.type
_entity_poly.pdbx_seq_one_letter_code
_entity_poly.pdbx_strand_id
1 'polypeptide(L)'
;MVKLLKRLKVGRGTVAMFRGAYVFDAVRPPSRLLFPSYRTGEETMLSDFRKLLDAVAVRAGWQRGEIRSKMFRHTYCAARLQTLDQGAPVSLFTVAKELGHGGEAMVRRVYGHLGQVRHRAEEVEYRIEAFEDKLQGRLAALRGAV
;
A
#
# COMPACT_ATOMS: atom_id res chain seq x y z
N MET A 1 -15.66 -28.20 -20.49
CA MET A 1 -14.42 -27.92 -19.75
C MET A 1 -14.48 -26.51 -19.15
N VAL A 2 -15.44 -26.33 -18.24
CA VAL A 2 -15.72 -25.09 -17.51
C VAL A 2 -15.12 -25.30 -16.12
N LYS A 3 -13.89 -24.83 -15.86
CA LYS A 3 -13.27 -24.68 -14.52
C LYS A 3 -11.76 -24.42 -14.63
N LEU A 4 -11.35 -23.22 -15.07
CA LEU A 4 -10.07 -22.61 -14.69
C LEU A 4 -10.07 -21.20 -15.27
N LEU A 5 -10.03 -20.16 -14.42
CA LEU A 5 -9.77 -18.71 -14.71
C LEU A 5 -10.70 -17.71 -14.00
N LYS A 6 -11.52 -18.14 -13.02
CA LYS A 6 -12.30 -17.22 -12.16
C LYS A 6 -11.65 -16.85 -10.81
N ARG A 7 -10.32 -16.74 -10.71
CA ARG A 7 -9.66 -16.34 -9.45
C ARG A 7 -8.61 -15.24 -9.63
N LEU A 8 -9.09 -14.05 -9.98
CA LEU A 8 -8.49 -12.78 -9.55
C LEU A 8 -9.64 -11.79 -9.36
N LYS A 9 -10.55 -12.11 -8.43
CA LYS A 9 -11.37 -11.06 -7.80
C LYS A 9 -10.46 -10.40 -6.78
N VAL A 10 -9.88 -9.25 -7.14
CA VAL A 10 -9.20 -8.36 -6.19
C VAL A 10 -10.29 -7.68 -5.35
N GLY A 11 -10.91 -8.48 -4.49
CA GLY A 11 -11.80 -8.02 -3.43
C GLY A 11 -11.11 -8.16 -2.09
N ARG A 12 -11.66 -7.49 -1.07
CA ARG A 12 -11.25 -7.36 0.34
C ARG A 12 -10.57 -8.59 1.01
N GLY A 13 -10.74 -9.80 0.47
CA GLY A 13 -10.08 -11.02 0.94
C GLY A 13 -8.57 -11.10 0.73
N THR A 14 -7.97 -10.38 -0.23
CA THR A 14 -6.54 -10.58 -0.56
C THR A 14 -5.59 -9.89 0.43
N VAL A 15 -5.94 -8.72 0.96
CA VAL A 15 -5.12 -8.02 1.99
C VAL A 15 -5.27 -8.70 3.36
N ALA A 16 -6.47 -9.18 3.69
CA ALA A 16 -6.70 -10.02 4.87
C ALA A 16 -5.91 -11.33 4.81
N MET A 17 -5.69 -11.89 3.61
CA MET A 17 -4.91 -13.12 3.40
C MET A 17 -3.44 -12.95 3.78
N PHE A 18 -2.80 -11.81 3.52
CA PHE A 18 -1.38 -11.61 3.86
C PHE A 18 -1.15 -11.36 5.36
N ARG A 19 -1.98 -10.52 6.00
CA ARG A 19 -1.84 -10.27 7.45
C ARG A 19 -2.26 -11.50 8.26
N GLY A 20 -3.33 -12.18 7.83
CA GLY A 20 -3.77 -13.45 8.39
C GLY A 20 -2.66 -14.49 8.34
N ALA A 21 -2.15 -14.75 7.15
CA ALA A 21 -1.15 -15.78 6.94
C ALA A 21 0.21 -15.49 7.55
N TYR A 22 0.61 -14.22 7.62
CA TYR A 22 1.90 -13.88 8.20
C TYR A 22 1.86 -13.74 9.73
N VAL A 23 0.76 -13.23 10.29
CA VAL A 23 0.66 -12.99 11.74
C VAL A 23 0.09 -14.20 12.48
N PHE A 24 -0.88 -14.89 11.87
CA PHE A 24 -1.66 -15.93 12.53
C PHE A 24 -1.44 -17.33 11.94
N ASP A 25 -1.07 -17.46 10.66
CA ASP A 25 -0.64 -18.78 10.15
C ASP A 25 0.83 -19.03 10.54
N ALA A 26 1.18 -20.30 10.79
CA ALA A 26 2.47 -20.75 11.32
C ALA A 26 3.67 -20.58 10.37
N VAL A 27 3.58 -19.70 9.37
CA VAL A 27 4.59 -19.50 8.32
C VAL A 27 5.68 -18.51 8.76
N ARG A 28 5.46 -17.75 9.85
CA ARG A 28 6.47 -16.80 10.36
C ARG A 28 7.55 -17.49 11.19
N PRO A 29 8.82 -17.06 11.09
CA PRO A 29 9.87 -17.51 12.01
C PRO A 29 9.50 -17.21 13.48
N PRO A 30 9.86 -18.07 14.44
CA PRO A 30 9.74 -17.76 15.86
C PRO A 30 10.51 -16.48 16.18
N SER A 31 9.80 -15.43 16.57
CA SER A 31 10.33 -14.07 16.64
C SER A 31 9.54 -13.25 17.67
N ARG A 32 10.23 -12.37 18.38
CA ARG A 32 9.63 -11.34 19.27
C ARG A 32 9.14 -10.14 18.47
N LEU A 33 9.72 -9.91 17.29
CA LEU A 33 9.39 -8.81 16.40
C LEU A 33 8.34 -9.22 15.36
N LEU A 34 7.51 -8.26 14.94
CA LEU A 34 6.55 -8.48 13.85
C LEU A 34 7.27 -8.72 12.52
N PHE A 35 8.36 -7.99 12.25
CA PHE A 35 9.19 -8.16 11.05
C PHE A 35 10.66 -8.31 11.46
N PRO A 36 11.10 -9.54 11.78
CA PRO A 36 12.49 -9.79 12.16
C PRO A 36 13.42 -9.82 10.95
N SER A 37 14.70 -9.54 11.20
CA SER A 37 15.81 -9.75 10.28
C SER A 37 16.88 -10.58 11.00
N TYR A 38 17.30 -11.67 10.37
CA TYR A 38 18.36 -12.57 10.89
C TYR A 38 19.65 -12.50 10.07
N ARG A 39 19.86 -11.43 9.28
CA ARG A 39 21.04 -11.30 8.39
C ARG A 39 22.38 -11.39 9.14
N THR A 40 22.40 -10.97 10.40
CA THR A 40 23.58 -10.97 11.27
C THR A 40 23.71 -12.23 12.11
N GLY A 41 22.82 -13.22 11.95
CA GLY A 41 22.76 -14.42 12.78
C GLY A 41 21.92 -14.29 14.05
N GLU A 42 21.58 -13.06 14.46
CA GLU A 42 20.71 -12.77 15.61
C GLU A 42 19.40 -12.09 15.17
N GLU A 43 18.37 -12.18 16.01
CA GLU A 43 17.11 -11.48 15.79
C GLU A 43 17.32 -9.97 15.91
N THR A 44 17.11 -9.24 14.81
CA THR A 44 17.19 -7.78 14.77
C THR A 44 15.96 -7.18 14.11
N MET A 45 15.70 -5.90 14.38
CA MET A 45 14.64 -5.17 13.69
C MET A 45 15.02 -4.90 12.24
N LEU A 46 14.10 -5.18 11.31
CA LEU A 46 14.24 -4.75 9.93
C LEU A 46 14.21 -3.21 9.86
N SER A 47 15.38 -2.60 9.75
CA SER A 47 15.54 -1.14 9.71
C SER A 47 15.62 -0.57 8.29
N ASP A 48 16.07 -1.37 7.31
CA ASP A 48 16.22 -0.95 5.93
C ASP A 48 15.62 -1.98 4.96
N PHE A 49 14.54 -1.56 4.30
CA PHE A 49 13.82 -2.34 3.30
C PHE A 49 13.93 -1.75 1.89
N ARG A 50 14.86 -0.81 1.65
CA ARG A 50 15.03 -0.15 0.34
C ARG A 50 15.35 -1.14 -0.78
N LYS A 51 16.20 -2.13 -0.53
CA LYS A 51 16.53 -3.17 -1.52
C LYS A 51 15.32 -4.03 -1.89
N LEU A 52 14.46 -4.34 -0.90
CA LEU A 52 13.22 -5.09 -1.13
C LEU A 52 12.25 -4.27 -1.97
N LEU A 53 12.09 -2.98 -1.64
CA LEU A 53 11.29 -2.06 -2.45
C LEU A 53 11.83 -1.92 -3.87
N ASP A 54 13.15 -1.78 -4.04
CA ASP A 54 13.78 -1.67 -5.36
C ASP A 54 13.50 -2.92 -6.21
N ALA A 55 13.54 -4.12 -5.61
CA ALA A 55 13.22 -5.35 -6.34
C ALA A 55 11.78 -5.36 -6.87
N VAL A 56 10.82 -4.93 -6.04
CA VAL A 56 9.40 -4.83 -6.45
C VAL A 56 9.20 -3.70 -7.47
N ALA A 57 9.82 -2.55 -7.25
CA ALA A 57 9.68 -1.37 -8.11
C ALA A 57 10.25 -1.62 -9.51
N VAL A 58 11.44 -2.22 -9.60
CA VAL A 58 12.07 -2.59 -10.87
C VAL A 58 11.21 -3.60 -11.62
N ARG A 59 10.66 -4.61 -10.93
CA ARG A 59 9.71 -5.55 -11.53
C ARG A 59 8.47 -4.84 -12.08
N ALA A 60 8.03 -3.76 -11.43
CA ALA A 60 6.91 -2.92 -11.87
C ALA A 60 7.29 -1.85 -12.91
N GLY A 61 8.52 -1.87 -13.45
CA GLY A 61 8.97 -0.99 -14.52
C GLY A 61 9.49 0.38 -14.07
N TRP A 62 9.81 0.55 -12.78
CA TRP A 62 10.43 1.76 -12.23
C TRP A 62 11.95 1.64 -12.14
N GLN A 63 12.65 2.77 -12.09
CA GLN A 63 14.09 2.75 -11.85
C GLN A 63 14.41 2.42 -10.39
N ARG A 64 15.56 1.77 -10.17
CA ARG A 64 16.09 1.59 -8.82
C ARG A 64 16.30 2.97 -8.18
N GLY A 65 15.90 3.15 -6.93
CA GLY A 65 15.98 4.46 -6.29
C GLY A 65 14.70 5.28 -6.37
N GLU A 66 13.88 5.07 -7.39
CA GLU A 66 12.75 5.93 -7.72
C GLU A 66 11.62 5.79 -6.70
N ILE A 67 11.32 4.56 -6.27
CA ILE A 67 10.28 4.29 -5.28
C ILE A 67 10.87 4.21 -3.87
N ARG A 68 10.43 5.12 -2.98
CA ARG A 68 10.86 5.19 -1.57
C ARG A 68 9.66 5.32 -0.64
N SER A 69 9.86 4.89 0.62
CA SER A 69 8.81 4.79 1.64
C SER A 69 8.01 6.08 1.85
N LYS A 70 8.69 7.23 1.74
CA LYS A 70 8.08 8.56 1.84
C LYS A 70 6.92 8.75 0.85
N MET A 71 7.02 8.22 -0.37
CA MET A 71 5.96 8.39 -1.37
C MET A 71 4.67 7.67 -0.98
N PHE A 72 4.75 6.50 -0.34
CA PHE A 72 3.56 5.80 0.14
C PHE A 72 2.80 6.60 1.21
N ARG A 73 3.53 7.34 2.05
CA ARG A 73 2.92 8.27 3.00
C ARG A 73 2.15 9.38 2.29
N HIS A 74 2.70 9.91 1.19
CA HIS A 74 2.02 10.91 0.38
C HIS A 74 0.77 10.36 -0.31
N THR A 75 0.87 9.18 -0.93
CA THR A 75 -0.29 8.56 -1.59
C THR A 75 -1.38 8.20 -0.59
N TYR A 76 -1.00 7.71 0.60
CA TYR A 76 -1.96 7.43 1.68
C TYR A 76 -2.71 8.69 2.10
N CYS A 77 -2.01 9.78 2.37
CA CYS A 77 -2.65 11.04 2.75
C CYS A 77 -3.64 11.51 1.68
N ALA A 78 -3.21 11.55 0.41
CA ALA A 78 -4.04 12.00 -0.70
C ALA A 78 -5.29 11.11 -0.89
N ALA A 79 -5.13 9.79 -0.75
CA ALA A 79 -6.25 8.84 -0.85
C ALA A 79 -7.19 8.93 0.36
N ARG A 80 -6.66 9.03 1.59
CA ARG A 80 -7.44 9.10 2.82
C ARG A 80 -8.33 10.35 2.88
N LEU A 81 -7.82 11.50 2.42
CA LEU A 81 -8.62 12.72 2.32
C LEU A 81 -9.80 12.60 1.34
N GLN A 82 -9.82 11.58 0.48
CA GLN A 82 -10.91 11.30 -0.45
C GLN A 82 -11.85 10.18 0.05
N THR A 83 -11.60 9.62 1.23
CA THR A 83 -12.45 8.60 1.87
C THR A 83 -13.50 9.25 2.77
N LEU A 84 -14.44 8.43 3.24
CA LEU A 84 -15.51 8.84 4.14
C LEU A 84 -15.27 8.32 5.56
N ASP A 85 -15.73 9.10 6.53
CA ASP A 85 -15.91 8.74 7.93
C ASP A 85 -17.38 8.96 8.26
N GLN A 86 -18.11 7.87 8.53
CA GLN A 86 -19.56 7.88 8.77
C GLN A 86 -20.36 8.59 7.66
N GLY A 87 -19.98 8.39 6.40
CA GLY A 87 -20.65 8.97 5.23
C GLY A 87 -20.24 10.41 4.90
N ALA A 88 -19.45 11.08 5.75
CA ALA A 88 -18.92 12.41 5.52
C ALA A 88 -17.43 12.35 5.08
N PRO A 89 -16.90 13.31 4.32
CA PRO A 89 -15.47 13.34 4.00
C PRO A 89 -14.59 13.32 5.26
N VAL A 90 -13.52 12.50 5.25
CA VAL A 90 -12.57 12.44 6.36
C VAL A 90 -11.94 13.82 6.60
N SER A 91 -11.89 14.23 7.87
CA SER A 91 -11.32 15.52 8.26
C SER A 91 -9.79 15.57 8.08
N LEU A 92 -9.26 16.76 7.80
CA LEU A 92 -7.81 17.01 7.74
C LEU A 92 -7.12 16.68 9.07
N PHE A 93 -7.78 16.96 10.19
CA PHE A 93 -7.31 16.63 11.54
C PHE A 93 -7.10 15.13 11.74
N THR A 94 -8.06 14.31 11.31
CA THR A 94 -7.97 12.84 11.38
C THR A 94 -6.74 12.35 10.63
N VAL A 95 -6.56 12.78 9.38
CA VAL A 95 -5.41 12.36 8.57
C VAL A 95 -4.08 12.88 9.15
N ALA A 96 -4.08 14.10 9.69
CA ALA A 96 -2.90 14.63 10.38
C ALA A 96 -2.50 13.76 11.58
N LYS A 97 -3.47 13.32 12.39
CA LYS A 97 -3.23 12.44 13.53
C LYS A 97 -2.75 11.05 13.11
N GLU A 98 -3.34 10.44 12.10
CA GLU A 98 -2.92 9.14 11.53
C GLU A 98 -1.46 9.18 11.06
N LEU A 99 -1.04 10.32 10.50
CA LEU A 99 0.33 10.56 10.06
C LEU A 99 1.28 10.91 11.22
N GLY A 100 0.79 11.22 12.42
CA GLY A 100 1.61 11.69 13.53
C GLY A 100 2.08 13.15 13.36
N HIS A 101 1.29 13.98 12.70
CA HIS A 101 1.52 15.43 12.62
C HIS A 101 0.91 16.15 13.83
N GLY A 102 1.60 17.18 14.32
CA GLY A 102 1.10 18.02 15.42
C GLY A 102 -0.01 19.01 15.04
N GLY A 103 -0.38 19.09 13.75
CA GLY A 103 -1.46 19.97 13.28
C GLY A 103 -1.72 19.85 11.77
N GLU A 104 -2.79 20.50 11.29
CA GLU A 104 -3.25 20.39 9.89
C GLU A 104 -2.41 21.16 8.88
N ALA A 105 -1.56 22.09 9.31
CA ALA A 105 -0.84 23.00 8.41
C ALA A 105 0.01 22.24 7.37
N MET A 106 0.66 21.14 7.78
CA MET A 106 1.42 20.30 6.86
C MET A 106 0.51 19.57 5.87
N VAL A 107 -0.68 19.15 6.31
CA VAL A 107 -1.63 18.46 5.45
C VAL A 107 -2.23 19.42 4.42
N ARG A 108 -2.67 20.60 4.84
CA ARG A 108 -3.19 21.65 3.95
C ARG A 108 -2.14 22.10 2.94
N ARG A 109 -0.90 22.35 3.38
CA ARG A 109 0.20 22.80 2.52
C ARG A 109 0.61 21.76 1.48
N VAL A 110 0.62 20.48 1.86
CA VAL A 110 1.17 19.40 1.00
C VAL A 110 0.08 18.70 0.19
N TYR A 111 -1.17 18.65 0.67
CA TYR A 111 -2.23 17.80 0.12
C TYR A 111 -3.58 18.50 -0.10
N GLY A 112 -3.69 19.82 0.14
CA GLY A 112 -4.94 20.57 -0.08
C GLY A 112 -5.45 20.59 -1.52
N HIS A 113 -4.62 20.18 -2.48
CA HIS A 113 -4.93 20.09 -3.91
C HIS A 113 -5.58 18.74 -4.26
N LEU A 114 -6.67 18.38 -3.58
CA LEU A 114 -7.44 17.16 -3.82
C LEU A 114 -7.57 16.91 -5.34
N GLY A 115 -7.03 15.77 -5.80
CA GLY A 115 -6.97 15.41 -7.21
C GLY A 115 -8.37 15.21 -7.82
N GLN A 116 -8.41 15.05 -9.14
CA GLN A 116 -9.65 14.93 -9.91
C GLN A 116 -10.50 13.67 -9.57
N VAL A 117 -9.89 12.67 -8.93
CA VAL A 117 -10.58 11.43 -8.53
C VAL A 117 -11.21 11.64 -7.15
N ARG A 118 -12.47 11.23 -6.99
CA ARG A 118 -13.17 11.22 -5.70
C ARG A 118 -13.57 9.79 -5.38
N HIS A 119 -12.74 9.08 -4.62
CA HIS A 119 -12.96 7.66 -4.33
C HIS A 119 -14.23 7.41 -3.50
N ARG A 120 -14.63 8.33 -2.59
CA ARG A 120 -15.84 8.25 -1.74
C ARG A 120 -16.08 6.87 -1.11
N ALA A 121 -15.01 6.15 -0.84
CA ALA A 121 -15.04 4.86 -0.17
C ALA A 121 -14.88 5.04 1.35
N GLU A 122 -15.42 4.13 2.15
CA GLU A 122 -15.23 4.14 3.62
C GLU A 122 -13.77 3.85 4.01
N GLU A 123 -13.09 3.01 3.21
CA GLU A 123 -11.72 2.57 3.45
C GLU A 123 -10.76 3.02 2.36
N VAL A 124 -9.48 3.15 2.71
CA VAL A 124 -8.41 3.40 1.74
C VAL A 124 -8.06 2.07 1.06
N GLU A 125 -8.40 1.96 -0.22
CA GLU A 125 -8.10 0.78 -1.03
C GLU A 125 -7.33 1.18 -2.30
N TYR A 126 -6.23 0.49 -2.59
CA TYR A 126 -5.48 0.64 -3.84
C TYR A 126 -5.85 -0.49 -4.80
N ARG A 127 -7.08 -0.42 -5.34
CA ARG A 127 -7.59 -1.40 -6.31
C ARG A 127 -6.99 -1.17 -7.69
N ILE A 128 -6.48 -2.22 -8.31
CA ILE A 128 -5.84 -2.14 -9.65
C ILE A 128 -6.84 -1.60 -10.67
N GLU A 129 -8.10 -2.02 -10.55
CA GLU A 129 -9.23 -1.62 -11.39
C GLU A 129 -9.41 -0.10 -11.45
N ALA A 130 -9.10 0.62 -10.37
CA ALA A 130 -9.21 2.08 -10.33
C ALA A 130 -8.09 2.80 -11.11
N PHE A 131 -7.06 2.07 -11.55
CA PHE A 131 -5.86 2.62 -12.20
C PHE A 131 -5.53 1.95 -13.54
N GLU A 132 -6.37 1.04 -14.05
CA GLU A 132 -6.07 0.27 -15.28
C GLU A 132 -5.68 1.18 -16.46
N ASP A 133 -6.45 2.24 -16.69
CA ASP A 133 -6.20 3.22 -17.75
C ASP A 133 -4.85 3.94 -17.64
N LYS A 134 -4.30 4.06 -16.44
CA LYS A 134 -2.98 4.66 -16.18
C LYS A 134 -1.86 3.63 -16.19
N LEU A 135 -2.16 2.39 -15.80
CA LEU A 135 -1.17 1.32 -15.66
C LEU A 135 -0.88 0.62 -17.00
N GLN A 136 -1.88 0.51 -17.89
CA GLN A 136 -1.76 0.04 -19.29
C GLN A 136 -0.69 -1.05 -19.49
N GLY A 137 0.35 -0.75 -20.31
CA GLY A 137 1.42 -1.66 -20.67
C GLY A 137 2.23 -2.19 -19.49
N ARG A 138 2.31 -1.47 -18.36
CA ARG A 138 3.00 -1.94 -17.15
C ARG A 138 2.27 -3.12 -16.51
N LEU A 139 0.93 -3.08 -16.49
CA LEU A 139 0.13 -4.18 -15.96
C LEU A 139 0.20 -5.41 -16.88
N ALA A 140 0.21 -5.20 -18.21
CA ALA A 140 0.42 -6.27 -19.18
C ALA A 140 1.81 -6.93 -19.02
N ALA A 141 2.87 -6.12 -18.90
CA ALA A 141 4.24 -6.61 -18.69
C ALA A 141 4.36 -7.44 -17.40
N LEU A 142 3.74 -7.00 -16.30
CA LEU A 142 3.72 -7.73 -15.03
C LEU A 142 3.01 -9.08 -15.13
N ARG A 143 1.92 -9.16 -15.91
CA ARG A 143 1.15 -10.40 -16.12
C ARG A 143 1.89 -11.40 -17.03
N GLY A 144 2.69 -10.91 -17.98
CA GLY A 144 3.50 -11.77 -18.87
C GLY A 144 4.84 -12.24 -18.26
N ALA A 145 5.25 -11.67 -17.12
CA ALA A 145 6.49 -12.01 -16.42
C ALA A 145 6.30 -13.06 -15.29
N VAL A 146 5.19 -13.79 -15.32
CA VAL A 146 4.85 -14.86 -14.37
C VAL A 146 4.92 -16.20 -15.06
#